data_AF-A0A7C4A7N3-F1
#
_entry.id   AF-A0A7C4A7N3-F1
#
_cell.length_a   1.000
_cell.length_b   1.000
_cell.length_c   1.000
_cell.angle_alpha   90.00
_cell.angle_beta   90.00
_cell.angle_gamma   90.00
#
_symmetry.space_group_name_H-M   'P 1'
#
loop_
_entity.id
_entity.type
_entity.pdbx_description
1 polymer ?
#
loop_
_entity_poly.entity_id
_entity_poly.type
_entity_poly.pdbx_seq_one_letter_code
_entity_poly.pdbx_strand_id
1 'polypeptide(L)'
;MEIEFIGDLPVVRVPREIDLSNVGEFEGLLRAACQESPFGFLVDMSQVKYLDVSGLKAVLRVCREVHSAGGAVALVAEGIARRLFEVVSAGGYPGLFICASVHAARDALLSSWARQNNAKRTSE
;
A
#
# COMPACT_ATOMS: atom_id res chain seq x y z
N MET A 1 10.38 8.89 8.12
CA MET A 1 9.11 8.15 7.86
C MET A 1 8.96 7.10 8.95
N GLU A 2 7.77 6.56 9.17
CA GLU A 2 7.59 5.55 10.23
C GLU A 2 6.46 4.57 9.93
N ILE A 3 6.45 3.45 10.66
CA ILE A 3 5.35 2.49 10.68
C ILE A 3 4.58 2.68 11.98
N GLU A 4 3.30 2.96 11.85
CA GLU A 4 2.32 2.91 12.92
C GLU A 4 1.44 1.66 12.79
N PHE A 5 0.63 1.37 13.80
CA PHE A 5 -0.31 0.26 13.77
C PHE A 5 -1.73 0.74 14.07
N ILE A 6 -2.69 0.24 13.28
CA ILE A 6 -4.12 0.40 13.55
C ILE A 6 -4.70 -0.99 13.85
N GLY A 7 -4.78 -1.32 15.14
CA GLY A 7 -4.93 -2.72 15.54
C GLY A 7 -3.69 -3.50 15.13
N ASP A 8 -3.87 -4.62 14.43
CA ASP A 8 -2.77 -5.46 13.93
C ASP A 8 -2.32 -5.09 12.51
N LEU A 9 -2.77 -3.95 11.99
CA LEU A 9 -2.54 -3.54 10.61
C LEU A 9 -1.42 -2.49 10.54
N PRO A 10 -0.28 -2.78 9.89
CA PRO A 10 0.80 -1.82 9.71
C PRO A 10 0.37 -0.67 8.79
N VAL A 11 0.78 0.54 9.14
CA VAL A 11 0.51 1.77 8.40
C VAL A 11 1.82 2.53 8.21
N VAL A 12 2.30 2.60 6.97
CA VAL A 12 3.46 3.42 6.61
C VAL A 12 3.02 4.87 6.46
N ARG A 13 3.45 5.76 7.36
CA ARG A 13 3.19 7.20 7.28
C ARG A 13 4.22 7.86 6.37
N VAL A 14 3.75 8.38 5.24
CA VAL A 14 4.60 8.98 4.20
C VAL A 14 4.68 10.49 4.43
N PRO A 15 5.87 11.12 4.30
CA PRO A 15 6.02 12.55 4.53
C PRO A 15 5.47 13.31 3.32
N ARG A 16 5.59 14.64 3.32
CA ARG A 16 5.07 15.45 2.20
C ARG A 16 5.79 15.18 0.88
N GLU A 17 7.01 14.68 0.90
CA GLU A 17 7.83 14.55 -0.30
C GLU A 17 8.52 13.19 -0.33
N ILE A 18 8.46 12.53 -1.47
CA ILE A 18 9.24 11.33 -1.78
C ILE A 18 10.06 11.59 -3.04
N ASP A 19 11.38 11.47 -2.91
CA ASP A 19 12.36 11.71 -3.96
C ASP A 19 13.59 10.80 -3.80
N LEU A 20 14.57 10.96 -4.68
CA LEU A 20 15.82 10.19 -4.68
C LEU A 20 16.60 10.23 -3.35
N SER A 21 16.44 11.27 -2.53
CA SER A 21 17.15 11.40 -1.25
C SER A 21 16.58 10.50 -0.15
N ASN A 22 15.28 10.14 -0.23
CA ASN A 22 14.59 9.39 0.81
C ASN A 22 13.91 8.10 0.34
N VAL A 23 13.91 7.80 -0.97
CA VAL A 23 13.29 6.58 -1.52
C VAL A 23 13.87 5.29 -0.94
N GLY A 24 15.16 5.26 -0.57
CA GLY A 24 15.78 4.09 0.05
C GLY A 24 15.19 3.76 1.43
N GLU A 25 14.94 4.77 2.26
CA GLU A 25 14.25 4.63 3.55
C GLU A 25 12.81 4.18 3.33
N PHE A 26 12.12 4.79 2.38
CA PHE A 26 10.74 4.45 2.04
C PHE A 26 10.59 2.98 1.63
N GLU A 27 11.45 2.49 0.73
CA GLU A 27 11.48 1.08 0.36
C GLU A 27 11.76 0.14 1.55
N GLY A 28 12.63 0.56 2.46
CA GLY A 28 12.91 -0.20 3.69
C GLY A 28 11.66 -0.37 4.55
N LEU A 29 10.91 0.71 4.75
CA LEU A 29 9.67 0.68 5.54
C LEU A 29 8.55 -0.10 4.84
N LEU A 30 8.41 0.01 3.51
CA LEU A 30 7.47 -0.81 2.76
C LEU A 30 7.75 -2.32 2.92
N ARG A 31 9.03 -2.71 2.89
CA ARG A 31 9.44 -4.10 3.12
C ARG A 31 9.21 -4.55 4.56
N ALA A 32 9.53 -3.71 5.54
CA ALA A 32 9.26 -4.01 6.94
C ALA A 32 7.76 -4.20 7.20
N ALA A 33 6.91 -3.29 6.71
CA ALA A 33 5.46 -3.40 6.84
C ALA A 33 4.88 -4.69 6.21
N CYS A 34 5.47 -5.16 5.10
CA CYS A 34 5.11 -6.44 4.51
C CYS A 34 5.41 -7.65 5.41
N GLN A 35 6.46 -7.56 6.25
CA GLN A 35 6.85 -8.65 7.16
C GLN A 35 5.98 -8.69 8.42
N GLU A 36 5.42 -7.56 8.82
CA GLU A 36 4.57 -7.44 10.02
C GLU A 36 3.17 -8.05 9.83
N SER A 37 2.67 -8.18 8.60
CA SER A 37 1.32 -8.66 8.34
C SER A 37 1.22 -9.55 7.09
N PRO A 38 0.75 -10.81 7.24
CA PRO A 38 0.62 -11.73 6.10
C PRO A 38 -0.52 -11.38 5.15
N PHE A 39 -1.44 -10.50 5.55
CA PHE A 39 -2.60 -10.11 4.72
C PHE A 39 -2.42 -8.77 4.01
N GLY A 40 -1.48 -7.94 4.45
CA GLY A 40 -1.24 -6.64 3.84
C GLY A 40 -0.99 -5.50 4.82
N PHE A 41 -0.76 -4.31 4.27
CA PHE A 41 -0.50 -3.09 5.04
C PHE A 41 -1.03 -1.85 4.31
N LEU A 42 -1.13 -0.73 5.04
CA LEU A 42 -1.51 0.57 4.50
C LEU A 42 -0.29 1.42 4.20
N VAL A 43 -0.41 2.24 3.17
CA VAL A 43 0.51 3.35 2.90
C VAL A 43 -0.31 4.63 2.93
N ASP A 44 -0.07 5.49 3.92
CA ASP A 44 -0.77 6.76 4.04
C ASP A 44 0.03 7.88 3.36
N MET A 45 -0.43 8.24 2.16
CA MET A 45 0.09 9.35 1.36
C MET A 45 -0.82 10.58 1.38
N SER A 46 -1.76 10.70 2.34
CA SER A 46 -2.66 11.87 2.43
C SER A 46 -1.92 13.21 2.54
N GLN A 47 -0.72 13.20 3.13
CA GLN A 47 0.13 14.38 3.28
C GLN A 47 1.07 14.64 2.09
N VAL A 48 1.21 13.70 1.15
CA VAL A 48 2.15 13.79 0.02
C VAL A 48 1.75 14.92 -0.94
N LYS A 49 2.71 15.81 -1.19
CA LYS A 49 2.65 16.94 -2.12
C LYS A 49 3.67 16.83 -3.26
N TYR A 50 4.66 15.96 -3.11
CA TYR A 50 5.62 15.63 -4.17
C TYR A 50 5.95 14.14 -4.17
N LEU A 51 5.93 13.53 -5.35
CA LEU A 51 6.28 12.13 -5.55
C LEU A 51 6.96 12.00 -6.92
N ASP A 52 8.22 11.57 -6.92
CA ASP A 52 8.93 11.27 -8.15
C ASP A 52 8.63 9.85 -8.67
N VAL A 53 9.21 9.51 -9.82
CA VAL A 53 9.06 8.19 -10.45
C VAL A 53 9.67 7.07 -9.59
N SER A 54 10.68 7.36 -8.77
CA SER A 54 11.32 6.35 -7.92
C SER A 54 10.39 5.91 -6.79
N GLY A 55 9.71 6.85 -6.14
CA GLY A 55 8.69 6.56 -5.12
C GLY A 55 7.50 5.80 -5.69
N LEU A 56 7.03 6.17 -6.89
CA LEU A 56 5.96 5.44 -7.57
C LEU A 56 6.34 3.98 -7.85
N LYS A 57 7.57 3.76 -8.37
CA LYS A 57 8.11 2.42 -8.62
C LYS A 57 8.24 1.59 -7.34
N ALA A 58 8.67 2.22 -6.24
CA ALA A 58 8.79 1.55 -4.94
C ALA A 58 7.44 0.98 -4.48
N VAL A 59 6.35 1.76 -4.58
CA VAL A 59 5.00 1.28 -4.22
C VAL A 59 4.53 0.17 -5.15
N LEU A 60 4.62 0.34 -6.46
CA LEU A 60 4.14 -0.68 -7.41
C LEU A 60 4.90 -2.00 -7.25
N ARG A 61 6.21 -1.92 -6.99
CA ARG A 61 7.05 -3.08 -6.73
C ARG A 61 6.57 -3.85 -5.50
N VAL A 62 6.40 -3.17 -4.36
CA VAL A 62 5.96 -3.86 -3.13
C VAL A 62 4.54 -4.41 -3.28
N CYS A 63 3.64 -3.74 -4.00
CA CYS A 63 2.30 -4.25 -4.28
C CYS A 63 2.34 -5.60 -4.99
N ARG A 64 3.22 -5.73 -6.00
CA ARG A 64 3.40 -6.99 -6.72
C ARG A 64 3.96 -8.09 -5.83
N GLU A 65 4.96 -7.77 -5.00
CA GLU A 65 5.58 -8.72 -4.07
C GLU A 65 4.55 -9.21 -3.04
N VAL A 66 3.82 -8.29 -2.40
CA VAL A 66 2.75 -8.59 -1.45
C VAL A 66 1.65 -9.42 -2.11
N HIS A 67 1.23 -9.05 -3.31
CA HIS A 67 0.20 -9.79 -4.04
C HIS A 67 0.62 -11.22 -4.36
N SER A 68 1.88 -11.44 -4.75
CA SER A 68 2.40 -12.79 -5.00
C SER A 68 2.42 -13.67 -3.74
N ALA A 69 2.46 -13.07 -2.55
CA ALA A 69 2.31 -13.75 -1.27
C ALA A 69 0.84 -13.92 -0.81
N GLY A 70 -0.14 -13.46 -1.60
CA GLY A 70 -1.57 -13.49 -1.25
C GLY A 70 -2.03 -12.30 -0.39
N GLY A 71 -1.19 -11.30 -0.17
CA GLY A 71 -1.58 -10.07 0.51
C GLY A 71 -2.13 -9.01 -0.43
N ALA A 72 -2.39 -7.83 0.12
CA ALA A 72 -2.62 -6.62 -0.65
C ALA A 72 -2.05 -5.37 0.04
N VAL A 73 -1.90 -4.29 -0.71
CA VAL A 73 -1.52 -2.97 -0.21
C VAL A 73 -2.69 -2.02 -0.42
N ALA A 74 -3.06 -1.27 0.61
CA ALA A 74 -4.03 -0.19 0.48
C ALA A 74 -3.35 1.17 0.62
N LEU A 75 -3.41 1.95 -0.44
CA LEU A 75 -2.84 3.27 -0.55
C LEU A 75 -3.91 4.32 -0.24
N VAL A 76 -3.70 5.13 0.79
CA VAL A 76 -4.49 6.34 1.02
C VAL A 76 -3.84 7.47 0.24
N ALA A 77 -4.47 7.93 -0.83
CA ALA A 77 -3.89 8.97 -1.67
C ALA A 77 -4.95 9.95 -2.18
N GLU A 78 -4.59 11.23 -2.16
CA GLU A 78 -5.36 12.34 -2.70
C GLU A 78 -4.45 13.24 -3.55
N GLY A 79 -5.06 14.17 -4.29
CA GLY A 79 -4.33 15.19 -5.06
C GLY A 79 -3.28 14.62 -6.01
N ILE A 80 -2.04 15.09 -5.89
CA ILE A 80 -0.95 14.74 -6.81
C ILE A 80 -0.56 13.27 -6.74
N ALA A 81 -0.51 12.68 -5.54
CA ALA A 81 -0.17 11.27 -5.37
C ALA A 81 -1.19 10.40 -6.11
N ARG A 82 -2.48 10.61 -5.85
CA ARG A 82 -3.56 9.89 -6.53
C ARG A 82 -3.48 10.03 -8.05
N ARG A 83 -3.30 11.26 -8.55
CA ARG A 83 -3.21 11.52 -9.99
C ARG A 83 -2.05 10.77 -10.65
N LEU A 84 -0.89 10.68 -9.98
CA LEU A 84 0.26 9.94 -10.51
C LEU A 84 -0.03 8.44 -10.65
N PHE A 85 -0.68 7.84 -9.64
CA PHE A 85 -1.10 6.44 -9.71
C PHE A 85 -2.18 6.20 -10.77
N GLU A 86 -3.11 7.15 -10.97
CA GLU A 86 -4.11 7.09 -12.04
C GLU A 86 -3.46 7.16 -13.44
N VAL A 87 -2.48 8.05 -13.64
CA VAL A 87 -1.74 8.18 -14.92
C VAL A 87 -1.04 6.88 -15.31
N VAL A 88 -0.49 6.15 -14.36
CA VAL A 88 0.15 4.83 -14.63
C VAL A 88 -0.85 3.67 -14.60
N SER A 89 -2.16 3.96 -14.62
CA SER A 89 -3.24 2.96 -14.62
C SER A 89 -3.17 2.00 -13.42
N ALA A 90 -2.69 2.47 -12.27
CA ALA A 90 -2.51 1.64 -11.08
C ALA A 90 -3.84 1.15 -10.46
N GLY A 91 -4.98 1.71 -10.86
CA GLY A 91 -6.30 1.25 -10.42
C GLY A 91 -6.64 -0.21 -10.81
N GLY A 92 -5.91 -0.77 -11.79
CA GLY A 92 -6.00 -2.20 -12.16
C GLY A 92 -4.82 -3.04 -11.65
N TYR A 93 -3.92 -2.48 -10.83
CA TYR A 93 -2.72 -3.19 -10.42
C TYR A 93 -3.07 -4.29 -9.40
N PRO A 94 -2.66 -5.56 -9.64
CA PRO A 94 -3.00 -6.66 -8.75
C PRO A 94 -2.53 -6.40 -7.31
N GLY A 95 -3.46 -6.55 -6.36
CA GLY A 95 -3.18 -6.36 -4.94
C GLY A 95 -2.99 -4.92 -4.50
N LEU A 96 -3.35 -3.91 -5.31
CA LEU A 96 -3.36 -2.50 -4.91
C LEU A 96 -4.79 -1.96 -4.81
N PHE A 97 -5.11 -1.35 -3.67
CA PHE A 97 -6.32 -0.56 -3.49
C PHE A 97 -5.94 0.91 -3.31
N ILE A 98 -6.57 1.82 -4.06
CA ILE A 98 -6.40 3.27 -3.87
C ILE A 98 -7.65 3.82 -3.20
N CYS A 99 -7.49 4.40 -2.02
CA CYS A 99 -8.57 4.80 -1.14
C CYS A 99 -8.46 6.29 -0.77
N ALA A 100 -9.61 6.91 -0.47
CA ALA A 100 -9.66 8.30 -0.04
C ALA A 100 -9.35 8.49 1.45
N SER A 101 -9.38 7.41 2.26
CA SER A 101 -9.12 7.50 3.69
C SER A 101 -8.54 6.21 4.25
N VAL A 102 -7.90 6.32 5.41
CA VAL A 102 -7.37 5.20 6.19
C VAL A 102 -8.46 4.18 6.54
N HIS A 103 -9.67 4.65 6.86
CA HIS A 103 -10.80 3.77 7.17
C HIS A 103 -11.19 2.92 5.95
N ALA A 104 -11.36 3.56 4.78
CA ALA A 104 -11.68 2.85 3.55
C ALA A 104 -10.57 1.87 3.13
N ALA A 105 -9.30 2.25 3.33
CA ALA A 105 -8.14 1.40 3.05
C ALA A 105 -8.12 0.14 3.94
N ARG A 106 -8.42 0.30 5.23
CA ARG A 106 -8.54 -0.82 6.16
C ARG A 106 -9.65 -1.78 5.73
N ASP A 107 -10.84 -1.26 5.43
CA ASP A 107 -11.98 -2.09 5.05
C ASP A 107 -11.73 -2.85 3.74
N ALA A 108 -11.03 -2.24 2.79
CA ALA A 108 -10.63 -2.87 1.54
C ALA A 108 -9.69 -4.07 1.77
N LEU A 109 -8.69 -3.93 2.65
CA LEU A 109 -7.77 -5.02 2.99
C LEU A 109 -8.48 -6.17 3.70
N LEU A 110 -9.29 -5.88 4.71
CA LEU A 110 -10.05 -6.90 5.45
C LEU A 110 -11.00 -7.66 4.51
N SER A 111 -11.70 -6.94 3.63
CA SER A 111 -12.61 -7.53 2.64
C SER A 111 -11.87 -8.37 1.59
N SER A 112 -10.65 -7.97 1.21
CA SER A 112 -9.80 -8.74 0.29
C SER A 112 -9.34 -10.05 0.94
N TRP A 113 -8.83 -9.96 2.17
CA TRP A 113 -8.36 -11.12 2.93
C TRP A 113 -9.48 -12.13 3.21
N ALA A 114 -10.66 -11.66 3.62
CA ALA A 114 -11.82 -12.52 3.86
C ALA A 114 -12.22 -13.32 2.60
N ARG A 115 -12.24 -12.66 1.43
CA ARG A 115 -12.53 -13.31 0.14
C ARG A 115 -11.51 -14.37 -0.23
N GLN A 116 -10.22 -14.08 -0.06
CA GLN A 116 -9.15 -15.03 -0.36
C GLN A 116 -9.17 -16.26 0.55
N ASN A 117 -9.41 -16.09 1.85
CA ASN A 117 -9.47 -17.22 2.78
C ASN A 117 -10.71 -18.09 2.59
N ASN A 118 -11.85 -17.49 2.25
CA ASN A 118 -13.03 -18.27 1.92
C ASN A 118 -12.83 -19.08 0.64
N ALA A 119 -12.19 -18.52 -0.39
CA ALA A 119 -11.87 -19.23 -1.62
C ALA A 119 -10.91 -20.42 -1.39
N LYS A 120 -9.92 -20.25 -0.50
CA LYS A 120 -9.01 -21.35 -0.11
C LYS A 120 -9.74 -22.48 0.63
N ARG A 121 -10.71 -22.16 1.50
CA ARG A 121 -11.48 -23.15 2.28
C ARG A 121 -12.49 -23.97 1.48
N THR A 122 -13.01 -23.46 0.36
CA THR A 122 -13.95 -24.20 -0.50
C THR A 122 -13.26 -25.12 -1.52
N SER A 123 -11.92 -25.12 -1.55
CA SER A 123 -11.12 -25.91 -2.49
C SER A 123 -10.49 -27.15 -1.84
N GLU A 124 -10.81 -27.41 -0.57
CA GLU A 124 -10.46 -28.60 0.23
C GLU A 124 -11.70 -29.45 0.49
#